data_AF-A0A9N9YH59-F1
#
_entry.id   AF-A0A9N9YH59-F1
#
_cell.length_a   1.000
_cell.length_b   1.000
_cell.length_c   1.000
_cell.angle_alpha   90.00
_cell.angle_beta   90.00
_cell.angle_gamma   90.00
#
_symmetry.space_group_name_H-M   'P 1'
#
loop_
_entity.id
_entity.type
_entity.pdbx_description
1 polymer ?
#
loop_
_entity_poly.entity_id
_entity_poly.type
_entity_poly.pdbx_seq_one_letter_code
_entity_poly.pdbx_strand_id
1 'polypeptide(L)' 'MKFLATVVLFAATSMATAAPAPDVNDEGSNGQCQNVGQRCNYSIHPALACCPGLQCYTPPGSPPGAYGYCRKN' A
#
# COMPACT_ATOMS: atom_id res chain seq x y z
N MET A 1 -48.90 21.27 -24.41
CA MET A 1 -48.64 20.41 -23.23
C MET A 1 -47.65 19.31 -23.60
N LYS A 2 -46.35 19.52 -23.34
CA LYS A 2 -45.31 18.48 -23.15
C LYS A 2 -43.97 19.20 -23.14
N PHE A 3 -43.29 19.23 -21.99
CA PHE A 3 -41.84 19.01 -21.90
C PHE A 3 -41.56 18.47 -20.50
N LEU A 4 -41.45 17.14 -20.47
CA LEU A 4 -41.04 16.31 -19.34
C LEU A 4 -39.67 16.81 -18.86
N ALA A 5 -39.49 17.16 -17.59
CA ALA A 5 -39.06 16.25 -16.53
C ALA A 5 -37.90 15.35 -16.95
N THR A 6 -36.63 15.78 -16.81
CA THR A 6 -35.53 14.81 -16.66
C THR A 6 -34.33 15.39 -15.91
N VAL A 7 -34.35 15.14 -14.59
CA VAL A 7 -33.23 14.65 -13.77
C VAL A 7 -31.93 15.47 -13.79
N VAL A 8 -31.77 16.27 -12.73
CA VAL A 8 -30.48 16.75 -12.23
C VAL A 8 -29.68 15.54 -11.75
N LEU A 9 -28.79 15.03 -12.62
CA LEU A 9 -27.86 13.96 -12.26
C LEU A 9 -26.64 14.59 -11.57
N PHE A 10 -26.69 14.70 -10.24
CA PHE A 10 -25.49 14.98 -9.45
C PHE A 10 -24.58 13.75 -9.53
N ALA A 11 -23.57 13.82 -10.41
CA ALA A 11 -22.49 12.85 -10.41
C ALA A 11 -21.63 13.10 -9.16
N ALA A 12 -21.94 12.39 -8.07
CA ALA A 12 -21.05 12.28 -6.92
C ALA A 12 -19.84 11.44 -7.34
N THR A 13 -18.77 12.10 -7.77
CA THR A 13 -17.47 11.46 -7.98
C THR A 13 -16.87 11.12 -6.62
N SER A 14 -17.08 9.88 -6.19
CA SER A 14 -16.39 9.29 -5.04
C SER A 14 -14.89 9.24 -5.35
N MET A 15 -14.11 10.12 -4.74
CA MET A 15 -12.65 9.99 -4.75
C MET A 15 -12.31 8.79 -3.88
N ALA A 16 -12.03 7.65 -4.53
CA ALA A 16 -11.39 6.53 -3.88
C ALA A 16 -10.02 7.03 -3.41
N THR A 17 -9.86 7.25 -2.11
CA THR A 17 -8.55 7.47 -1.50
C THR A 17 -7.80 6.15 -1.59
N ALA A 18 -7.11 5.93 -2.71
CA ALA A 18 -5.98 5.05 -2.73
C ALA A 18 -5.06 5.51 -1.60
N ALA A 19 -4.87 4.66 -0.60
CA ALA A 19 -3.92 4.91 0.47
C ALA A 19 -2.61 5.40 -0.15
N PRO A 20 -2.02 6.49 0.34
CA PRO A 20 -0.81 7.04 -0.24
C PRO A 20 0.20 5.90 -0.35
N ALA A 21 0.66 5.62 -1.58
CA ALA A 21 1.87 4.83 -1.76
C ALA A 21 2.92 5.47 -0.84
N PRO A 22 3.57 4.71 0.06
CA PRO A 22 4.54 5.29 0.97
C PRO A 22 5.55 6.08 0.13
N ASP A 23 5.63 7.37 0.46
CA ASP A 23 6.51 8.33 -0.17
C ASP A 23 7.90 7.68 -0.26
N VAL A 24 8.37 7.48 -1.49
CA VAL A 24 9.65 6.84 -1.81
C VAL A 24 10.81 7.79 -1.50
N ASN A 25 10.79 8.39 -0.31
CA ASN A 25 11.87 9.15 0.28
C ASN A 25 11.95 8.81 1.76
N ASP A 26 12.08 7.52 2.09
CA ASP A 26 12.69 7.17 3.37
C ASP A 26 13.81 6.17 3.14
N GLU A 27 14.99 6.70 3.38
CA GLU A 27 16.29 6.10 3.51
C GLU A 27 16.28 4.97 4.55
N GLY A 28 15.63 3.85 4.25
CA GLY A 28 15.64 2.63 5.07
C GLY A 28 16.99 1.91 5.09
N SER A 29 18.10 2.63 4.92
CA SER A 29 19.46 2.10 4.78
C SER A 29 20.36 2.39 6.00
N ASN A 30 19.79 2.74 7.15
CA ASN A 30 20.58 2.99 8.37
C ASN A 30 20.27 1.99 9.49
N GLY A 31 20.38 0.68 9.23
CA GLY A 31 20.32 -0.36 10.27
C GLY A 31 19.00 -0.45 11.06
N GLN A 32 17.97 0.27 10.65
CA GLN A 32 16.67 0.31 11.29
C GLN A 32 15.68 -0.55 10.50
N CYS A 33 14.92 -1.33 11.24
CA CYS A 33 13.89 -2.21 10.71
C CYS A 33 12.72 -1.43 10.07
N GLN A 34 11.97 -2.10 9.19
CA GLN A 34 10.86 -1.52 8.44
C GLN A 34 9.58 -1.41 9.31
N ASN A 35 8.96 -0.22 9.30
CA ASN A 35 7.72 0.08 10.03
C ASN A 35 6.46 -0.44 9.33
N VAL A 36 5.30 -0.35 10.00
CA VAL A 36 4.00 -0.75 9.40
C VAL A 36 3.76 0.00 8.08
N GLY A 37 3.35 -0.72 7.04
CA GLY A 37 3.10 -0.19 5.71
C GLY A 37 4.34 -0.06 4.82
N GLN A 38 5.55 -0.20 5.38
CA GLN A 38 6.79 -0.17 4.61
C GLN A 38 7.05 -1.49 3.89
N ARG A 39 7.84 -1.42 2.82
CA ARG A 39 8.21 -2.57 2.00
C ARG A 39 9.14 -3.50 2.78
N CYS A 40 8.92 -4.79 2.64
CA CYS A 40 9.77 -5.81 3.23
C CYS A 40 10.07 -6.91 2.20
N ASN A 41 11.28 -7.46 2.29
CA ASN A 41 11.74 -8.54 1.44
C ASN A 41 12.98 -9.20 2.05
N TYR A 42 12.82 -10.43 2.53
CA TYR A 42 13.92 -11.23 3.12
C TYR A 42 14.79 -11.92 2.07
N SER A 43 14.41 -11.89 0.79
CA SER A 43 15.11 -12.60 -0.30
C SER A 43 16.18 -11.73 -0.98
N ILE A 44 16.29 -10.45 -0.61
CA ILE A 44 17.27 -9.51 -1.17
C ILE A 44 18.36 -9.20 -0.15
N HIS A 45 19.51 -8.70 -0.63
CA HIS A 45 20.63 -8.30 0.22
C HIS A 45 21.02 -6.82 -0.03
N PRO A 46 21.03 -5.95 0.99
CA PRO A 46 20.62 -6.21 2.38
C PRO A 46 19.12 -6.52 2.50
N ALA A 47 18.76 -7.34 3.48
CA ALA A 47 17.37 -7.73 3.69
C ALA A 47 16.55 -6.55 4.21
N LEU A 48 15.36 -6.34 3.63
CA LEU A 48 14.40 -5.36 4.14
C LEU A 48 13.51 -6.06 5.17
N ALA A 49 13.99 -6.12 6.41
CA ALA A 49 13.31 -6.78 7.51
C ALA A 49 12.37 -5.83 8.26
N CYS A 50 11.17 -6.32 8.62
CA CYS A 50 10.25 -5.58 9.49
C CYS A 50 10.75 -5.47 10.93
N CYS A 51 10.28 -4.45 11.65
CA CYS A 51 10.56 -4.30 13.07
C CYS A 51 10.03 -5.44 13.92
N PRO A 52 10.62 -5.69 15.11
CA PRO A 52 10.12 -6.69 16.04
C PRO A 52 8.62 -6.49 16.32
N GLY A 53 7.85 -7.58 16.25
CA GLY A 53 6.40 -7.55 16.39
C GLY A 53 5.62 -7.24 15.10
N LEU A 54 6.31 -7.04 13.98
CA LEU A 54 5.70 -6.89 12.66
C LEU A 54 6.00 -8.11 11.79
N GLN A 55 5.03 -8.49 10.96
CA GLN A 55 5.15 -9.56 9.98
C GLN A 55 5.22 -8.97 8.57
N CYS A 56 6.18 -9.47 7.77
CA CYS A 56 6.22 -9.17 6.35
C CYS A 56 5.13 -9.96 5.62
N TYR A 57 4.13 -9.26 5.09
CA TYR A 57 3.06 -9.87 4.32
C TYR A 57 3.26 -9.66 2.82
N THR A 58 3.48 -10.75 2.09
CA THR A 58 3.50 -10.76 0.63
C THR A 58 2.15 -11.25 0.12
N PRO A 59 1.47 -10.49 -0.76
CA PRO A 59 0.16 -10.89 -1.28
C PRO A 59 0.21 -12.24 -2.01
N PRO A 60 -0.83 -13.08 -1.90
CA PRO A 60 -0.92 -14.33 -2.65
C PRO A 60 -0.92 -14.05 -4.16
N GLY A 61 -0.22 -14.89 -4.93
CA GLY A 61 -0.06 -14.70 -6.38
C GLY A 61 1.05 -13.73 -6.78
N SER A 62 1.79 -13.16 -5.82
CA SER A 62 2.97 -12.35 -6.13
C SER A 62 4.09 -13.23 -6.75
N PRO A 63 4.84 -12.71 -7.73
CA PRO A 63 5.95 -13.44 -8.31
C PRO A 63 7.05 -13.72 -7.27
N PRO A 64 7.89 -14.75 -7.48
CA PRO A 64 9.05 -15.00 -6.62
C PRO A 64 9.93 -13.75 -6.51
N GLY A 65 10.32 -13.38 -5.29
CA GLY A 65 11.13 -12.19 -5.02
C GLY A 65 10.37 -10.86 -4.98
N ALA A 66 9.04 -10.87 -5.14
CA ALA A 66 8.22 -9.68 -4.93
C ALA A 66 8.33 -9.14 -3.51
N TYR A 67 8.11 -7.83 -3.39
CA TYR A 67 8.09 -7.17 -2.09
C TYR A 67 6.76 -7.42 -1.39
N GLY A 68 6.82 -7.65 -0.09
CA GLY A 68 5.68 -7.58 0.80
C GLY A 68 5.61 -6.23 1.52
N TYR A 69 4.71 -6.14 2.49
CA TYR A 69 4.54 -4.98 3.36
C TYR A 69 4.49 -5.41 4.82
N CYS A 70 5.14 -4.65 5.69
CA CYS A 70 5.11 -4.90 7.12
C CYS A 70 3.73 -4.57 7.69
N ARG A 71 3.17 -5.49 8.47
CA ARG A 71 1.91 -5.29 9.19
C ARG A 71 2.01 -5.83 10.60
N LYS A 72 1.16 -5.33 11.50
CA LYS A 72 1.01 -5.94 12.82
C LYS A 72 0.47 -7.36 12.64
N ASN A 73 1.07 -8.32 13.34
CA ASN A 73 0.56 -9.68 13.40
C ASN A 73 -0.78 -9.72 14.14
#